data_AF-A0A660MAW7-F1
#
_entry.id   AF-A0A660MAW7-F1
#
_cell.length_a   1.000
_cell.length_b   1.000
_cell.length_c   1.000
_cell.angle_alpha   90.00
_cell.angle_beta   90.00
_cell.angle_gamma   90.00
#
_symmetry.space_group_name_H-M   'P 1'
#
loop_
_entity.id
_entity.type
_entity.pdbx_description
1 polymer ?
#
loop_
_entity_poly.entity_id
_entity_poly.type
_entity_poly.pdbx_seq_one_letter_code
_entity_poly.pdbx_strand_id
1 'polypeptide(L)' 'YKQLLAQGESVNLRAIYAEIAERDARDRSRSVAPLIPASDAVVIDTGNLSISDVQQRVSAEIAARFSFS' A
#
# COMPACT_ATOMS: atom_id res chain seq x y z
N TYR A 1 -5.53 -2.54 12.69
CA TYR A 1 -5.78 -2.94 14.10
C TYR A 1 -6.41 -4.32 14.22
N LYS A 2 -7.51 -4.64 13.53
CA LYS A 2 -8.23 -5.93 13.68
C LYS A 2 -7.56 -7.17 13.07
N GLN A 3 -6.71 -7.02 12.06
CA GLN A 3 -6.06 -8.16 11.39
C GLN A 3 -4.96 -8.85 12.24
N LEU A 4 -4.22 -8.08 13.04
CA LEU A 4 -3.08 -8.58 13.83
C LEU A 4 -3.50 -9.23 15.16
N LEU A 5 -4.66 -8.84 15.70
CA LEU A 5 -5.21 -9.41 16.94
C LEU A 5 -5.79 -10.82 16.76
N ALA A 6 -6.19 -11.18 15.54
CA ALA A 6 -6.81 -12.47 15.25
C ALA A 6 -5.83 -13.65 15.21
N GLN A 7 -4.50 -13.38 15.24
CA GLN A 7 -3.46 -14.41 15.10
C GLN A 7 -2.85 -14.90 16.42
N GLY A 8 -3.39 -14.50 17.58
CA GLY A 8 -3.17 -15.19 18.87
C GLY A 8 -1.75 -15.16 19.46
N GLU A 9 -0.74 -14.72 18.72
CA GLU A 9 0.57 -14.42 19.30
C GLU A 9 0.55 -13.03 19.94
N SER A 10 1.33 -12.84 20.99
CA SER A 10 1.64 -11.54 21.56
C SER A 10 2.47 -10.70 20.58
N VAL A 11 1.87 -10.38 19.44
CA VAL A 11 2.51 -9.62 18.39
C VAL A 11 2.64 -8.20 18.90
N ASN A 12 3.88 -7.80 19.20
CA ASN A 12 4.16 -6.45 19.66
C ASN A 12 3.87 -5.46 18.51
N LEU A 13 2.67 -4.89 18.52
CA LEU A 13 2.23 -3.92 17.50
C LEU A 13 3.22 -2.76 17.33
N ARG A 14 3.90 -2.34 18.40
CA ARG A 14 4.94 -1.31 18.34
C ARG A 14 6.17 -1.80 17.59
N ALA A 15 6.59 -3.04 17.80
CA ALA A 15 7.70 -3.64 17.08
C ALA A 15 7.40 -3.78 15.58
N ILE A 16 6.22 -4.29 15.22
CA ILE A 16 5.79 -4.37 13.81
C ILE A 16 5.75 -2.99 13.17
N TYR A 17 5.19 -1.99 13.86
CA TYR A 17 5.15 -0.64 13.34
C TYR A 17 6.56 -0.08 13.10
N ALA A 18 7.48 -0.28 14.03
CA ALA A 18 8.87 0.16 13.90
C ALA A 18 9.57 -0.52 12.71
N GLU A 19 9.38 -1.83 12.54
CA GLU A 19 9.95 -2.59 11.43
C GLU A 19 9.43 -2.10 10.07
N ILE A 20 8.12 -1.86 9.96
CA ILE A 20 7.51 -1.32 8.74
C ILE A 20 8.06 0.09 8.45
N ALA A 21 8.12 0.96 9.46
CA ALA A 21 8.61 2.32 9.29
C ALA A 21 10.09 2.35 8.86
N GLU A 22 10.93 1.50 9.45
CA GLU A 22 12.34 1.37 9.08
C GLU A 22 12.50 0.85 7.64
N ARG A 23 11.72 -0.16 7.25
CA ARG A 23 11.72 -0.68 5.88
C ARG A 23 11.32 0.41 4.90
N ASP A 24 10.21 1.11 5.16
CA ASP A 24 9.71 2.15 4.28
C ASP A 24 10.71 3.32 4.16
N ALA A 25 11.41 3.68 5.24
CA ALA A 25 12.46 4.69 5.21
C ALA A 25 13.65 4.26 4.32
N ARG A 26 14.15 3.03 4.51
CA ARG A 26 15.24 2.46 3.69
C ARG A 26 14.86 2.37 2.22
N ASP A 27 13.66 1.90 1.91
CA ASP A 27 13.19 1.72 0.53
C ASP A 27 12.99 3.06 -0.17
N ARG A 28 12.58 4.12 0.53
CA ARG A 28 12.46 5.47 -0.02
C ARG A 28 13.82 6.15 -0.24
N SER A 29 14.85 5.83 0.54
CA SER A 29 16.16 6.50 0.51
C SER A 29 17.24 5.77 -0.28
N ARG A 30 16.98 4.55 -0.79
CA ARG A 30 18.00 3.79 -1.54
C ARG A 30 18.41 4.50 -2.83
N SER A 31 19.70 4.46 -3.16
CA SER A 31 20.26 5.16 -4.33
C SER A 31 19.82 4.56 -5.68
N VAL A 32 19.41 3.29 -5.70
CA VAL A 32 18.98 2.58 -6.91
C VAL A 32 17.51 2.18 -6.78
N ALA A 33 16.71 2.58 -7.77
CA ALA A 33 15.27 2.30 -7.86
C ALA A 33 14.47 2.64 -6.59
N PRO A 34 14.56 3.86 -6.00
CA PRO A 34 13.88 4.19 -4.75
C PRO A 34 12.36 3.99 -4.83
N LEU A 35 11.72 3.71 -3.69
CA LEU A 35 10.26 3.61 -3.57
C LEU A 35 9.63 5.01 -3.65
N ILE A 36 9.41 5.47 -4.89
CA ILE A 36 8.78 6.75 -5.20
C ILE A 36 7.74 6.50 -6.29
N PRO A 37 6.54 7.08 -6.21
CA PRO A 37 5.58 7.03 -7.30
C PRO A 37 6.17 7.58 -8.59
N ALA A 38 5.90 6.93 -9.72
CA ALA A 38 6.22 7.50 -11.03
C ALA A 38 5.48 8.83 -11.26
N SER A 39 5.97 9.66 -12.16
CA SER A 39 5.37 10.98 -12.46
C SER A 39 3.92 10.90 -12.96
N ASP A 40 3.56 9.77 -13.55
CA ASP A 40 2.24 9.47 -14.12
C ASP A 40 1.48 8.41 -13.29
N ALA A 41 1.97 8.08 -12.10
CA ALA A 41 1.32 7.14 -11.21
C ALA A 41 0.04 7.75 -10.63
N VAL A 42 -1.03 6.96 -10.61
CA VAL A 42 -2.25 7.28 -9.86
C VAL A 42 -2.08 6.73 -8.45
N VAL A 43 -2.09 7.61 -7.44
CA VAL A 43 -1.99 7.21 -6.03
C VAL A 43 -3.38 6.88 -5.48
N ILE A 44 -3.55 5.65 -5.01
CA ILE A 44 -4.78 5.19 -4.35
C ILE A 44 -4.47 4.95 -2.88
N ASP A 45 -4.96 5.83 -2.00
CA ASP A 45 -4.93 5.61 -0.56
C ASP A 45 -6.06 4.66 -0.15
N THR A 46 -5.69 3.51 0.41
CA THR A 46 -6.60 2.42 0.77
C THR A 46 -6.90 2.36 2.26
N GLY A 47 -6.41 3.31 3.07
CA GLY A 47 -6.49 3.24 4.54
C GLY A 47 -7.91 3.05 5.11
N ASN A 48 -8.92 3.49 4.37
CA ASN A 48 -10.34 3.37 4.75
C ASN A 48 -11.20 2.62 3.73
N LEU A 49 -10.59 1.88 2.81
CA LEU A 49 -11.29 1.16 1.75
C LEU A 49 -11.42 -0.33 2.06
N SER A 50 -12.56 -0.92 1.70
CA SER A 50 -12.65 -2.38 1.66
C SER A 50 -11.85 -2.94 0.47
N ILE A 51 -11.53 -4.24 0.51
CA ILE A 51 -10.84 -4.90 -0.60
C ILE A 51 -11.61 -4.74 -1.92
N SER A 52 -12.94 -4.82 -1.86
CA SER A 52 -13.81 -4.63 -3.03
C SER A 52 -13.73 -3.20 -3.57
N ASP A 53 -13.70 -2.19 -2.69
CA ASP A 53 -13.58 -0.79 -3.11
C ASP A 53 -12.23 -0.53 -3.78
N VAL A 54 -11.15 -1.10 -3.25
CA VAL A 54 -9.82 -1.01 -3.87
C VAL A 54 -9.82 -1.64 -5.25
N GLN A 55 -10.39 -2.84 -5.40
CA GLN A 55 -10.49 -3.52 -6.70
C GLN A 55 -11.28 -2.69 -7.71
N GLN A 56 -12.41 -2.13 -7.29
CA GLN A 56 -13.25 -1.31 -8.16
C GLN A 56 -12.50 -0.04 -8.58
N ARG A 57 -11.82 0.62 -7.64
CA ARG A 57 -11.01 1.82 -7.92
C ARG A 57 -9.93 1.52 -8.97
N VAL A 58 -9.16 0.45 -8.78
CA VAL A 58 -8.11 0.04 -9.72
C VAL A 58 -8.69 -0.27 -11.11
N SER A 59 -9.80 -1.02 -11.18
CA SER A 59 -10.45 -1.36 -12.45
C SER A 59 -10.95 -0.12 -13.20
N ALA A 60 -11.48 0.87 -12.48
CA ALA A 60 -11.93 2.13 -13.06
C ALA A 60 -10.77 2.94 -13.66
N GLU A 61 -9.64 3.06 -12.95
CA GLU A 61 -8.45 3.74 -13.47
C GLU A 61 -7.90 3.05 -14.73
N ILE A 62 -7.92 1.72 -14.76
CA ILE A 62 -7.50 0.95 -15.95
C ILE A 62 -8.44 1.24 -17.12
N ALA A 63 -9.77 1.18 -16.93
CA ALA A 63 -10.74 1.43 -18.00
C ALA A 63 -10.66 2.86 -18.53
N ALA A 64 -10.47 3.84 -17.65
CA ALA A 64 -10.31 5.24 -18.03
C ALA A 64 -9.04 5.48 -18.84
N ARG A 65 -7.95 4.79 -18.49
CA ARG A 65 -6.63 4.97 -19.10
C ARG A 65 -6.43 4.16 -20.38
N PHE A 66 -7.08 3.00 -20.46
CA PHE A 66 -7.01 2.08 -21.58
C PHE A 66 -8.43 1.84 -22.10
N SER A 67 -8.95 2.83 -22.83
CA SER A 67 -10.15 2.59 -23.64
C SER A 67 -9.78 1.60 -24.74
N PHE A 68 -10.20 0.34 -24.58
CA PHE A 68 -10.16 -0.64 -25.66
C PHE A 68 -11.27 -0.27 -26.65
N SER A 69 -10.86 0.21 -27.82
CA SER A 69 -11.73 0.30 -29.00
C SER A 69 -12.07 -1.09 -29.52
#